data_AF-A0A7S2RH06-F1
#
_entry.id   AF-A0A7S2RH06-F1
#
_cell.length_a   1.000
_cell.length_b   1.000
_cell.length_c   1.000
_cell.angle_alpha   90.00
_cell.angle_beta   90.00
_cell.angle_gamma   90.00
#
_symmetry.space_group_name_H-M   'P 1'
#
loop_
_entity.id
_entity.type
_entity.pdbx_description
1 polymer ?
#
loop_
_entity_poly.entity_id
_entity_poly.type
_entity_poly.pdbx_seq_one_letter_code
_entity_poly.pdbx_strand_id
1 'polypeptide(L)'
;KGSYREDLIDNLRNVAIPGTGLPLSLFVYSKLSALGFVLTASPIVSLVSSLHLWYKSGFQSSISKEYATRLLAPNDWFNYWRMNCNIASLHALLHDVPKGYSMENKWTFLKEGDDLGVPVSPFLRSPALVIKHKNEEGGLGIFF
;
A
#
# COMPACT_ATOMS: atom_id res chain seq x y z
N LYS A 1 15.55 -6.80 -5.02
CA LYS A 1 16.04 -5.39 -5.02
C LYS A 1 17.25 -5.30 -4.11
N GLY A 2 18.16 -4.35 -4.35
CA GLY A 2 19.43 -4.26 -3.61
C GLY A 2 19.29 -3.66 -2.21
N SER A 3 18.26 -2.84 -1.96
CA SER A 3 17.96 -2.31 -0.62
C SER A 3 16.50 -1.89 -0.43
N TYR A 4 16.08 -1.74 0.83
CA TYR A 4 14.78 -1.16 1.20
C TYR A 4 14.60 0.27 0.66
N ARG A 5 15.68 1.05 0.58
CA ARG A 5 15.65 2.42 0.04
C ARG A 5 15.28 2.41 -1.44
N GLU A 6 15.91 1.55 -2.24
CA GLU A 6 15.60 1.40 -3.66
C GLU A 6 14.15 0.95 -3.84
N ASP A 7 13.70 -0.01 -3.03
CA ASP A 7 12.32 -0.47 -3.08
C ASP A 7 11.32 0.67 -2.81
N LEU A 8 11.55 1.43 -1.75
CA LEU A 8 10.71 2.56 -1.36
C LEU A 8 10.66 3.66 -2.44
N ILE A 9 11.80 4.01 -3.03
CA ILE A 9 11.88 5.05 -4.08
C ILE A 9 11.13 4.60 -5.34
N ASP A 10 11.34 3.37 -5.79
CA ASP A 10 10.69 2.84 -6.99
C ASP A 10 9.16 2.80 -6.83
N ASN A 11 8.68 2.31 -5.67
CA ASN A 11 7.25 2.21 -5.40
C ASN A 11 6.58 3.59 -5.34
N LEU A 12 7.27 4.60 -4.80
CA LEU A 12 6.73 5.95 -4.65
C LEU A 12 6.98 6.86 -5.85
N ARG A 13 7.72 6.42 -6.87
CA ARG A 13 7.93 7.18 -8.10
C ARG A 13 6.67 7.26 -8.95
N ASN A 14 5.85 6.21 -8.94
CA ASN A 14 4.62 6.11 -9.75
C ASN A 14 3.37 6.62 -9.02
N VAL A 15 3.52 7.12 -7.79
CA VAL A 15 2.44 7.72 -7.01
C VAL A 15 2.72 9.22 -6.90
N ALA A 16 1.83 10.04 -7.44
CA ALA A 16 1.93 11.48 -7.39
C ALA A 16 0.94 12.08 -6.40
N ILE A 17 1.28 13.24 -5.82
CA ILE A 17 0.33 14.04 -5.06
C ILE A 17 -0.79 14.48 -6.03
N PRO A 18 -2.07 14.17 -5.73
CA PRO A 18 -3.19 14.53 -6.58
C PRO A 18 -3.21 16.03 -6.89
N GLY A 19 -3.39 16.38 -8.17
CA GLY A 19 -3.48 17.77 -8.62
C GLY A 19 -2.15 18.52 -8.77
N THR A 20 -1.02 17.97 -8.34
CA THR A 20 0.31 18.62 -8.50
C THR A 20 1.23 17.89 -9.47
N GLY A 21 1.03 16.57 -9.67
CA GLY A 21 1.91 15.74 -10.49
C GLY A 21 3.29 15.47 -9.86
N LEU A 22 3.51 15.92 -8.63
CA LEU A 22 4.78 15.71 -7.92
C LEU A 22 4.86 14.27 -7.40
N PRO A 23 5.88 13.47 -7.78
CA PRO A 23 6.01 12.09 -7.32
C PRO A 23 6.41 12.04 -5.84
N LEU A 24 5.83 11.10 -5.11
CA LEU A 24 6.10 10.92 -3.67
C LEU A 24 7.55 10.50 -3.39
N SER A 25 8.25 9.94 -4.38
CA SER A 25 9.67 9.59 -4.30
C SER A 25 10.57 10.77 -3.89
N LEU A 26 10.17 12.02 -4.20
CA LEU A 26 10.91 13.23 -3.83
C LEU A 26 11.05 13.38 -2.31
N PHE A 27 10.02 13.01 -1.55
CA PHE A 27 9.98 13.18 -0.10
C PHE A 27 10.73 12.07 0.63
N VAL A 28 10.92 10.90 0.01
CA VAL A 28 11.56 9.72 0.64
C VAL A 28 13.01 9.48 0.20
N TYR A 29 13.59 10.38 -0.60
CA TYR A 29 14.93 10.18 -1.17
C TYR A 29 16.04 10.07 -0.10
N SER A 30 15.86 10.75 1.03
CA SER A 30 16.76 10.75 2.18
C SER A 30 15.97 10.64 3.50
N LYS A 31 16.65 10.24 4.58
CA LYS A 31 16.02 10.23 5.92
C LYS A 31 15.60 11.64 6.36
N LEU A 32 16.40 12.67 6.02
CA LEU A 32 16.11 14.05 6.38
C LEU A 32 14.89 14.59 5.64
N SER A 33 14.77 14.32 4.34
CA SER A 33 13.58 14.71 3.57
C SER A 33 12.33 14.00 4.08
N ALA A 34 12.44 12.70 4.40
CA ALA A 34 11.33 11.93 4.94
C ALA A 34 10.90 12.46 6.31
N LEU A 35 11.87 12.76 7.19
CA LEU A 35 11.59 13.37 8.50
C LEU A 35 10.96 14.76 8.35
N GLY A 36 11.49 15.61 7.47
CA GLY A 36 10.92 16.93 7.20
C GLY A 36 9.47 16.83 6.74
N PHE A 37 9.17 15.89 5.84
CA PHE A 37 7.80 15.61 5.40
C PHE A 37 6.89 15.17 6.56
N VAL A 38 7.37 14.25 7.41
CA VAL A 38 6.60 13.78 8.59
C VAL A 38 6.36 14.92 9.59
N LEU A 39 7.33 15.81 9.81
CA LEU A 39 7.20 16.90 10.78
C LEU A 39 6.39 18.10 10.27
N THR A 40 6.14 18.19 8.96
CA THR A 40 5.44 19.34 8.34
C THR A 40 4.15 18.92 7.65
N ALA A 41 4.25 18.12 6.58
CA ALA A 41 3.11 17.72 5.77
C ALA A 41 2.09 16.88 6.56
N SER A 42 2.55 15.97 7.44
CA SER A 42 1.63 15.14 8.23
C SER A 42 0.77 15.95 9.21
N PRO A 43 1.32 16.87 10.04
CA PRO A 43 0.53 17.83 10.80
C PRO A 43 -0.42 18.67 9.95
N ILE A 44 0.05 19.23 8.83
CA ILE A 44 -0.79 20.09 7.98
C ILE A 44 -1.98 19.31 7.42
N VAL A 45 -1.75 18.11 6.87
CA VAL A 45 -2.81 17.26 6.32
C VAL A 45 -3.79 16.81 7.42
N SER A 46 -3.27 16.52 8.62
CA SER A 46 -4.12 16.18 9.77
C SER A 46 -5.05 17.33 10.17
N LEU A 47 -4.57 18.58 10.09
CA LEU A 47 -5.37 19.78 10.36
C LEU A 47 -6.43 20.03 9.30
N VAL A 48 -6.06 19.90 8.02
CA VAL A 48 -7.02 20.02 6.91
C VAL A 48 -8.11 18.95 7.04
N SER A 49 -7.73 17.72 7.38
CA SER A 49 -8.67 16.61 7.59
C SER A 49 -9.61 16.85 8.77
N SER A 50 -9.10 17.38 9.90
CA SER A 50 -9.93 17.69 11.06
C SER A 50 -10.95 18.80 10.78
N LEU A 51 -10.56 19.85 10.04
CA LEU A 51 -11.46 20.91 9.59
C LEU A 51 -12.54 20.39 8.62
N HIS A 52 -12.14 19.53 7.67
CA HIS A 52 -13.08 18.92 6.73
C HIS A 52 -14.14 18.08 7.45
N LEU A 53 -13.75 17.29 8.45
CA LEU A 53 -14.68 16.48 9.24
C LEU A 53 -15.56 17.32 10.16
N TRP A 54 -15.02 18.39 10.74
CA TRP A 54 -15.81 19.37 11.50
C TRP A 54 -16.90 20.01 10.64
N TYR A 55 -16.57 20.37 9.40
CA TYR A 55 -17.57 20.86 8.46
C TYR A 55 -18.61 19.79 8.11
N LYS A 56 -18.16 18.56 7.79
CA LYS A 56 -19.06 17.44 7.43
C LYS A 56 -19.98 17.01 8.57
N SER A 57 -19.56 17.18 9.82
CA SER A 57 -20.37 16.86 11.01
C SER A 57 -21.39 17.95 11.34
N GLY A 58 -21.54 19.00 10.52
CA GLY A 58 -22.40 20.13 10.82
C GLY A 58 -21.91 20.94 12.02
N PHE A 59 -20.58 21.04 12.17
CA PHE A 59 -19.91 21.76 13.25
C PHE A 59 -20.07 21.15 14.65
N GLN A 60 -20.47 19.87 14.74
CA GLN A 60 -20.71 19.19 16.02
C GLN A 60 -19.48 18.48 16.59
N SER A 61 -18.51 18.09 15.75
CA SER A 61 -17.28 17.42 16.21
C SER A 61 -16.25 18.41 16.77
N SER A 62 -15.33 17.93 17.60
CA SER A 62 -14.24 18.76 18.13
C SER A 62 -13.03 18.73 17.18
N ILE A 63 -12.66 19.89 16.63
CA ILE A 63 -11.47 20.03 15.75
C ILE A 63 -10.22 19.52 16.45
N SER A 64 -10.02 19.86 17.74
CA SER A 64 -8.82 19.45 18.48
C SER A 64 -8.75 17.95 18.69
N LYS A 65 -9.90 17.30 18.96
CA LYS A 65 -9.98 15.85 19.10
C LYS A 65 -9.73 15.15 17.77
N GLU A 66 -10.38 15.60 16.69
CA GLU A 66 -10.15 15.04 15.35
C GLU A 66 -8.70 15.22 14.89
N TYR A 67 -8.11 16.39 15.16
CA TYR A 67 -6.70 16.66 14.84
C TYR A 67 -5.77 15.72 15.60
N ALA A 68 -5.93 15.59 16.92
CA ALA A 68 -5.13 14.69 17.74
C ALA A 68 -5.27 13.23 17.27
N THR A 69 -6.49 12.79 16.94
CA THR A 69 -6.71 11.45 16.40
C THR A 69 -6.00 11.27 15.05
N ARG A 70 -6.16 12.18 14.08
CA ARG A 70 -5.50 11.99 12.77
C ARG A 70 -3.97 12.09 12.82
N LEU A 71 -3.43 12.92 13.70
CA LEU A 71 -1.99 13.08 13.85
C LEU A 71 -1.33 11.92 14.62
N LEU A 72 -1.95 11.45 15.71
CA LEU A 72 -1.29 10.55 16.67
C LEU A 72 -1.86 9.12 16.65
N ALA A 73 -3.14 8.96 16.35
CA ALA A 73 -3.83 7.67 16.40
C ALA A 73 -4.85 7.54 15.25
N PRO A 74 -4.39 7.65 13.99
CA PRO A 74 -5.29 7.64 12.85
C PRO A 74 -6.04 6.30 12.79
N ASN A 75 -7.36 6.40 12.68
CA ASN A 75 -8.32 5.29 12.77
C ASN A 75 -8.99 5.02 11.41
N ASP A 76 -8.24 5.20 10.33
CA ASP A 76 -8.68 4.90 8.97
C ASP A 76 -8.19 3.52 8.51
N TRP A 77 -8.83 3.03 7.46
CA TRP A 77 -8.51 1.75 6.82
C TRP A 77 -7.01 1.60 6.49
N PHE A 78 -6.37 2.66 5.98
CA PHE A 78 -4.97 2.57 5.56
C PHE A 78 -4.04 2.40 6.76
N ASN A 79 -4.32 3.09 7.86
CA ASN A 79 -3.57 2.91 9.11
C ASN A 79 -3.78 1.53 9.75
N TYR A 80 -5.01 1.01 9.74
CA TYR A 80 -5.26 -0.38 10.17
C TYR A 80 -4.54 -1.40 9.30
N TRP A 81 -4.55 -1.21 7.98
CA TRP A 81 -3.82 -2.07 7.05
C TRP A 81 -2.31 -2.06 7.35
N ARG A 82 -1.70 -0.88 7.52
CA ARG A 82 -0.27 -0.77 7.89
C ARG A 82 0.04 -1.44 9.23
N MET A 83 -0.81 -1.26 10.22
CA MET A 83 -0.66 -1.90 11.52
C MET A 83 -0.72 -3.43 11.39
N ASN A 84 -1.66 -3.96 10.60
CA ASN A 84 -1.75 -5.40 10.33
C ASN A 84 -0.50 -5.93 9.63
N CYS A 85 0.05 -5.21 8.65
CA CYS A 85 1.31 -5.58 8.00
C CYS A 85 2.47 -5.65 9.02
N ASN A 86 2.58 -4.67 9.92
CA ASN A 86 3.62 -4.67 10.96
C ASN A 86 3.45 -5.82 11.96
N ILE A 87 2.22 -6.10 12.40
CA ILE A 87 1.91 -7.22 13.30
C ILE A 87 2.24 -8.55 12.62
N ALA A 88 1.86 -8.71 11.34
CA ALA A 88 2.16 -9.90 10.57
C ALA A 88 3.67 -10.12 10.43
N SER A 89 4.44 -9.07 10.11
CA SER A 89 5.90 -9.13 10.04
C SER A 89 6.56 -9.42 11.38
N LEU A 90 6.06 -8.83 12.47
CA LEU A 90 6.56 -9.10 13.83
C LEU A 90 6.30 -10.55 14.23
N HIS A 91 5.11 -11.06 13.97
CA HIS A 91 4.77 -12.46 14.22
C HIS A 91 5.66 -13.40 13.39
N ALA A 92 5.88 -13.12 12.10
CA ALA A 92 6.82 -13.89 11.29
C ALA A 92 8.23 -13.91 11.89
N LEU A 93 8.74 -12.75 12.35
CA LEU A 93 10.06 -12.65 12.98
C LEU A 93 10.15 -13.45 14.29
N LEU A 94 9.14 -13.38 15.15
CA LEU A 94 9.14 -14.04 16.46
C LEU A 94 8.95 -15.57 16.38
N HIS A 95 8.43 -16.08 15.27
CA HIS A 95 8.11 -17.49 15.08
C HIS A 95 8.92 -18.17 13.96
N ASP A 96 10.11 -17.63 13.66
CA ASP A 96 11.03 -18.19 12.65
C ASP A 96 10.36 -18.41 11.28
N VAL A 97 9.60 -17.41 10.84
CA VAL A 97 8.84 -17.36 9.58
C VAL A 97 8.01 -18.63 9.35
N PRO A 98 6.88 -18.79 10.05
CA PRO A 98 6.01 -19.95 9.89
C PRO A 98 5.67 -20.24 8.43
N LYS A 99 5.55 -21.52 8.06
CA LYS A 99 5.31 -21.96 6.67
C LYS A 99 4.14 -21.25 5.99
N GLY A 100 3.09 -20.89 6.73
CA GLY A 100 1.93 -20.15 6.21
C GLY A 100 2.28 -18.80 5.56
N TYR A 101 3.38 -18.15 5.95
CA TYR A 101 3.84 -16.90 5.32
C TYR A 101 4.39 -17.10 3.89
N SER A 102 4.71 -18.34 3.49
CA SER A 102 5.09 -18.63 2.09
C SER A 102 3.98 -18.31 1.07
N MET A 103 2.72 -18.21 1.54
CA MET A 103 1.58 -17.76 0.76
C MET A 103 1.52 -16.23 0.56
N GLU A 104 2.50 -15.45 1.00
CA GLU A 104 2.62 -14.04 0.57
C GLU A 104 2.74 -13.94 -0.97
N ASN A 105 3.33 -14.96 -1.60
CA ASN A 105 3.31 -15.10 -3.05
C ASN A 105 1.87 -15.37 -3.53
N LYS A 106 1.35 -14.46 -4.37
CA LYS A 106 -0.01 -14.53 -4.91
C LYS A 106 -0.32 -15.86 -5.62
N TRP A 107 0.65 -16.45 -6.33
CA TRP A 107 0.43 -17.73 -7.00
C TRP A 107 0.34 -18.88 -6.00
N THR A 108 1.25 -18.94 -5.02
CA THR A 108 1.22 -19.93 -3.93
C THR A 108 -0.10 -19.85 -3.15
N PHE A 109 -0.56 -18.64 -2.81
CA PHE A 109 -1.85 -18.42 -2.15
C PHE A 109 -3.02 -18.96 -2.96
N LEU A 110 -3.09 -18.65 -4.26
CA LEU A 110 -4.18 -19.10 -5.12
C LEU A 110 -4.19 -20.63 -5.27
N LYS A 111 -3.02 -21.26 -5.42
CA LYS A 111 -2.90 -22.71 -5.55
C LYS A 111 -3.23 -23.44 -4.25
N GLU A 112 -2.62 -23.05 -3.13
CA GLU A 112 -2.84 -23.72 -1.85
C GLU A 112 -4.26 -23.47 -1.32
N GLY A 113 -4.78 -22.25 -1.47
CA GLY A 113 -6.16 -21.93 -1.07
C GLY A 113 -7.19 -22.75 -1.86
N ASP A 114 -7.00 -22.88 -3.17
CA ASP A 114 -7.84 -23.72 -4.04
C ASP A 114 -7.74 -25.21 -3.68
N ASP A 115 -6.53 -25.72 -3.44
CA ASP A 115 -6.29 -27.11 -3.04
C ASP A 115 -6.90 -27.41 -1.65
N LEU A 116 -7.02 -26.41 -0.76
CA LEU A 116 -7.66 -26.49 0.55
C LEU A 116 -9.18 -26.20 0.53
N GLY A 117 -9.77 -25.88 -0.62
CA GLY A 117 -11.19 -25.55 -0.74
C GLY A 117 -11.59 -24.19 -0.13
N VAL A 118 -10.61 -23.31 0.08
CA VAL A 118 -10.85 -21.92 0.49
C VAL A 118 -11.35 -21.12 -0.72
N PRO A 119 -12.41 -20.31 -0.60
CA PRO A 119 -12.81 -19.41 -1.68
C PRO A 119 -11.67 -18.47 -2.07
N VAL A 120 -11.14 -18.66 -3.28
CA VAL A 120 -10.08 -17.82 -3.87
C VAL A 120 -10.61 -17.12 -5.11
N SER A 121 -9.98 -15.99 -5.47
CA SER A 121 -10.29 -15.28 -6.71
C SER A 121 -10.09 -16.22 -7.91
N PRO A 122 -11.01 -16.24 -8.90
CA PRO A 122 -10.85 -17.09 -10.08
C PRO A 122 -9.53 -16.81 -10.78
N PHE A 123 -8.83 -17.89 -11.17
CA PHE A 123 -7.58 -17.81 -11.90
C PHE A 123 -7.54 -18.89 -12.98
N LEU A 124 -6.85 -18.59 -14.08
CA LEU A 124 -6.71 -19.54 -15.18
C LEU A 124 -5.72 -20.64 -14.78
N ARG A 125 -6.19 -21.89 -14.76
CA ARG A 125 -5.34 -23.08 -14.60
C ARG A 125 -4.83 -23.54 -15.98
N SER A 126 -4.05 -22.69 -16.63
CA SER A 126 -3.43 -22.97 -17.94
C SER A 126 -1.91 -22.97 -17.80
N PRO A 127 -1.20 -23.96 -18.38
CA PRO A 127 0.26 -24.04 -18.31
C PRO A 127 0.98 -22.88 -19.01
N ALA A 128 0.29 -22.12 -19.86
CA ALA A 128 0.82 -20.91 -20.50
C ALA A 128 -0.30 -19.88 -20.73
N LEU A 129 0.05 -18.60 -20.59
CA LEU A 129 -0.79 -17.46 -21.00
C LEU A 129 -0.13 -16.83 -22.23
N VAL A 130 -0.78 -16.94 -23.39
CA VAL A 130 -0.39 -16.13 -24.55
C VAL A 130 -1.04 -14.76 -24.38
N ILE A 131 -0.27 -13.80 -23.88
CA ILE A 131 -0.74 -12.41 -23.75
C ILE A 131 -0.36 -11.68 -25.02
N LYS A 132 -1.35 -11.38 -25.85
CA LYS A 132 -1.19 -10.64 -27.10
C LYS A 132 -1.69 -9.21 -26.93
N HIS A 133 -0.96 -8.25 -27.47
CA HIS A 133 -1.40 -6.87 -27.54
C HIS A 133 -2.62 -6.72 -28.48
N LYS A 134 -3.68 -6.03 -28.02
CA LYS A 134 -5.00 -6.00 -28.69
C LYS A 134 -5.00 -5.44 -30.13
N ASN A 135 -3.97 -4.68 -30.52
CA ASN A 135 -3.91 -3.96 -31.80
C ASN A 135 -2.76 -4.42 -32.72
N GLU A 136 -2.04 -5.50 -32.39
CA GLU A 136 -0.97 -6.01 -33.25
C GLU A 136 -1.38 -7.34 -33.90
N GLU A 137 -1.15 -7.48 -35.21
CA GLU A 137 -1.55 -8.65 -36.00
C GLU A 137 -0.32 -9.34 -36.62
N GLY A 138 -0.52 -10.52 -37.22
CA GLY A 138 0.55 -11.23 -37.94
C GLY A 138 1.59 -11.98 -37.08
N GLY A 139 1.28 -12.28 -35.81
CA GLY A 139 2.18 -13.04 -34.92
C GLY A 139 3.21 -12.21 -34.16
N LEU A 140 3.20 -10.88 -34.32
CA LEU A 140 3.96 -9.94 -33.49
C LEU A 140 3.31 -9.77 -32.11
N GLY A 141 4.15 -9.59 -31.08
CA GLY A 141 3.72 -9.33 -29.70
C GLY A 141 3.32 -10.56 -28.87
N ILE A 142 3.74 -11.76 -29.29
CA ILE A 142 3.61 -12.98 -28.48
C ILE A 142 4.83 -13.06 -27.54
N PHE A 143 4.57 -12.96 -26.24
CA PHE A 143 5.55 -13.26 -25.19
C PHE A 143 5.22 -14.63 -24.60
N PHE A 144 6.23 -15.50 -24.49
CA PHE A 144 6.13 -16.81 -23.83
C PHE A 144 6.65 -16.73 -22.40
#